data_AF-A0A485NL72-F1
#
_entry.id   AF-A0A485NL72-F1
#
_cell.length_a   1.000
_cell.length_b   1.000
_cell.length_c   1.000
_cell.angle_alpha   90.00
_cell.angle_beta   90.00
_cell.angle_gamma   90.00
#
_symmetry.space_group_name_H-M   'P 1'
#
loop_
_entity.id
_entity.type
_entity.pdbx_description
1 polymer ?
#
loop_
_entity_poly.entity_id
_entity_poly.type
_entity_poly.pdbx_seq_one_letter_code
_entity_poly.pdbx_strand_id
1 'polypeptide(L)'
;MDVPGPVSRRAAAATALLRTARVPRECWFLPTALLCAYGFFASLRPSEPFLTPYLLGPDKNLTEREVFNEIYPVWTYSYLVLLFPVFLATDYLRYKPVILLQGLSLIVTWFMLLYAQGLLAIQFLEFFYGIATATEIAYYSYIYSVVDLTMYQKVTSYCRSATLVGFTVGSVLGQILVSVAGWSLFSLNVISLTCVSVAFAVAWFLPMPQKSLFFHHVPSTCQRTNGIKAQNGGFVTNTTAANHLPGWEDPESKMPLNTEEPEPTPERLLVLKVLWDDFLMCYSSRPLLCWSVWWALSTCGYFQVVNYAQGLWETVMPSRDAAIYNGGVEAVSTLLGAVAVFVVGYIKISWSTWGEMMLSLFSLLIATAVYIMDTVQNIWVCYTSYVVFRIIYMLLITIATYVFCLKEALGKAVTG
;
A
#
# COMPACT_ATOMS: atom_id res chain seq x y z
N MET A 1 18.85 29.43 41.44
CA MET A 1 18.59 28.01 41.18
C MET A 1 17.09 27.85 41.01
N ASP A 2 16.60 28.05 39.80
CA ASP A 2 15.16 27.98 39.49
C ASP A 2 14.75 26.52 39.32
N VAL A 3 13.97 26.03 40.28
CA VAL A 3 13.35 24.70 40.21
C VAL A 3 12.12 24.82 39.31
N PRO A 4 12.03 24.09 38.18
CA PRO A 4 10.86 24.17 37.32
C PRO A 4 9.64 23.55 38.02
N GLY A 5 8.52 24.29 38.02
CA GLY A 5 7.30 23.92 38.71
C GLY A 5 6.61 22.64 38.18
N PRO A 6 5.69 22.06 38.98
CA PRO A 6 5.09 20.73 38.75
C PRO A 6 4.28 20.60 37.45
N VAL A 7 3.90 21.71 36.81
CA VAL A 7 3.17 21.72 35.54
C VAL A 7 4.08 21.33 34.35
N SER A 8 5.37 21.70 34.38
CA SER A 8 6.30 21.36 33.29
C SER A 8 6.67 19.88 33.28
N ARG A 9 6.69 19.22 34.44
CA ARG A 9 6.93 17.78 34.56
C ARG A 9 5.80 16.93 34.00
N ARG A 10 4.54 17.37 34.10
CA ARG A 10 3.38 16.66 33.51
C ARG A 10 3.32 16.82 32.00
N ALA A 11 3.63 18.01 31.48
CA ALA A 11 3.75 18.23 30.04
C ALA A 11 4.95 17.47 29.45
N ALA A 12 6.11 17.49 30.11
CA ALA A 12 7.27 16.71 29.70
C ALA A 12 7.04 15.20 29.82
N ALA A 13 6.29 14.72 30.82
CA ALA A 13 5.90 13.32 30.94
C ALA A 13 4.89 12.87 29.88
N ALA A 14 3.93 13.72 29.49
CA ALA A 14 3.01 13.45 28.38
C ALA A 14 3.76 13.41 27.03
N THR A 15 4.71 14.33 26.82
CA THR A 15 5.56 14.36 25.61
C THR A 15 6.61 13.23 25.60
N ALA A 16 7.06 12.77 26.78
CA ALA A 16 7.95 11.61 26.90
C ALA A 16 7.22 10.28 26.71
N LEU A 17 5.97 10.17 27.18
CA LEU A 17 5.10 9.00 26.90
C LEU A 17 4.77 8.87 25.41
N LEU A 18 4.75 9.98 24.66
CA LEU A 18 4.64 9.97 23.21
C LEU A 18 5.93 9.54 22.48
N ARG A 19 7.10 9.53 23.14
CA ARG A 19 8.40 9.31 22.49
C ARG A 19 9.07 7.96 22.76
N THR A 20 8.60 7.16 23.71
CA THR A 20 9.24 5.88 24.03
C THR A 20 8.25 4.78 24.39
N ALA A 21 7.34 4.45 23.47
CA ALA A 21 6.73 3.12 23.45
C ALA A 21 7.78 2.11 22.95
N ARG A 22 8.70 1.70 23.83
CA ARG A 22 9.48 0.48 23.66
C ARG A 22 8.50 -0.69 23.76
N VAL A 23 7.99 -1.18 22.63
CA VAL A 23 7.09 -2.34 22.60
C VAL A 23 7.92 -3.60 22.84
N PRO A 24 7.67 -4.38 23.91
CA PRO A 24 8.29 -5.69 24.10
C PRO A 24 7.86 -6.65 22.98
N ARG A 25 8.77 -7.57 22.61
CA ARG A 25 8.66 -8.54 21.49
C ARG A 25 7.50 -9.55 21.56
N GLU A 26 6.53 -9.38 22.45
CA GLU A 26 5.37 -10.28 22.61
C GLU A 26 4.03 -9.66 22.18
N CYS A 27 4.01 -8.38 21.80
CA CYS A 27 2.77 -7.66 21.51
C CYS A 27 2.54 -7.41 20.00
N TRP A 28 2.60 -8.47 19.17
CA TRP A 28 2.28 -8.37 17.73
C TRP A 28 0.81 -8.06 17.46
N PHE A 29 -0.06 -8.39 18.42
CA PHE A 29 -1.51 -8.20 18.32
C PHE A 29 -1.89 -6.72 18.21
N LEU A 30 -1.32 -5.85 19.05
CA LEU A 30 -1.69 -4.43 19.10
C LEU A 30 -1.33 -3.69 17.79
N PRO A 31 -0.10 -3.77 17.24
CA PRO A 31 0.24 -3.17 15.95
C PRO A 31 -0.61 -3.74 14.81
N THR A 32 -0.87 -5.05 14.82
CA THR A 32 -1.72 -5.71 13.82
C THR A 32 -3.16 -5.19 13.90
N ALA A 33 -3.72 -5.07 15.10
CA ALA A 33 -5.07 -4.57 15.32
C ALA A 33 -5.20 -3.10 14.89
N LEU A 34 -4.23 -2.25 15.24
CA LEU A 34 -4.18 -0.85 14.80
C LEU A 34 -4.07 -0.73 13.28
N LEU A 35 -3.26 -1.58 12.64
CA LEU A 35 -3.09 -1.57 11.18
C LEU A 35 -4.34 -2.08 10.45
N CYS A 36 -5.04 -3.08 11.01
CA CYS A 36 -6.34 -3.52 10.51
C CYS A 36 -7.40 -2.44 10.69
N ALA A 37 -7.43 -1.76 11.85
CA ALA A 37 -8.35 -0.66 12.10
C ALA A 37 -8.09 0.51 11.13
N TYR A 38 -6.83 0.91 10.92
CA TYR A 38 -6.46 1.91 9.91
C TYR A 38 -6.95 1.51 8.52
N GLY A 39 -6.62 0.30 8.06
CA GLY A 39 -7.03 -0.17 6.73
C GLY A 39 -8.54 -0.24 6.56
N PHE A 40 -9.26 -0.72 7.58
CA PHE A 40 -10.72 -0.74 7.57
C PHE A 40 -11.31 0.66 7.44
N PHE A 41 -10.94 1.61 8.30
CA PHE A 41 -11.49 2.97 8.27
C PHE A 41 -11.03 3.80 7.07
N ALA A 42 -9.81 3.57 6.58
CA ALA A 42 -9.30 4.23 5.37
C ALA A 42 -10.04 3.74 4.11
N SER A 43 -10.44 2.46 4.06
CA SER A 43 -11.21 1.88 2.96
C SER A 43 -12.72 2.04 3.11
N LEU A 44 -13.24 2.32 4.31
CA LEU A 44 -14.67 2.55 4.54
C LEU A 44 -15.06 3.94 4.01
N ARG A 45 -15.43 3.98 2.74
CA ARG A 45 -15.74 5.23 2.03
C ARG A 45 -17.07 5.11 1.28
N PRO A 46 -18.20 5.35 1.97
CA PRO A 46 -19.52 5.24 1.38
C PRO A 46 -19.77 6.10 0.15
N SER A 47 -19.01 7.19 -0.05
CA SER A 47 -19.16 8.06 -1.22
C SER A 47 -18.49 7.54 -2.49
N GLU A 48 -17.54 6.60 -2.39
CA GLU A 48 -16.73 6.13 -3.52
C GLU A 48 -17.55 5.51 -4.68
N PRO A 49 -18.61 4.71 -4.42
CA PRO A 49 -19.50 4.20 -5.48
C PRO A 49 -20.34 5.28 -6.19
N PHE A 50 -20.36 6.50 -5.63
CA PHE A 50 -21.20 7.61 -6.08
C PHE A 50 -20.37 8.85 -6.44
N LEU A 51 -19.06 8.69 -6.65
CA LEU A 51 -18.16 9.80 -6.96
C LEU A 51 -18.52 10.47 -8.29
N THR A 52 -18.67 9.69 -9.37
CA THR A 52 -19.03 10.26 -10.69
C THR A 52 -20.38 10.97 -10.66
N PRO A 53 -21.47 10.37 -10.11
CA PRO A 53 -22.73 11.08 -9.89
C PRO A 53 -22.60 12.36 -9.07
N TYR A 54 -21.71 12.40 -8.06
CA TYR A 54 -21.49 13.58 -7.23
C TYR A 54 -20.80 14.72 -8.00
N LEU A 55 -19.82 14.41 -8.86
CA LEU A 55 -19.12 15.40 -9.68
C LEU A 55 -20.01 15.99 -10.78
N LEU A 56 -20.87 15.17 -11.38
CA LEU A 56 -21.82 15.58 -12.43
C LEU A 56 -23.14 16.13 -11.85
N GLY A 57 -23.39 15.88 -10.56
CA GLY A 57 -24.55 16.34 -9.84
C GLY A 57 -24.58 17.85 -9.60
N PRO A 58 -25.68 18.39 -9.04
CA PRO A 58 -25.83 19.82 -8.80
C PRO A 58 -24.80 20.40 -7.80
N ASP A 59 -24.20 19.55 -6.96
CA ASP A 59 -23.24 19.96 -5.93
C ASP A 59 -21.92 20.49 -6.52
N LYS A 60 -21.46 19.91 -7.64
CA LYS A 60 -20.22 20.29 -8.34
C LYS A 60 -20.47 20.83 -9.74
N ASN A 61 -21.53 20.36 -10.38
CA ASN A 61 -22.01 20.83 -11.68
C ASN A 61 -20.91 20.86 -12.76
N LEU A 62 -20.08 19.82 -12.80
CA LEU A 62 -19.05 19.64 -13.82
C LEU A 62 -19.61 18.86 -15.01
N THR A 63 -19.02 19.07 -16.17
CA THR A 63 -19.39 18.34 -17.39
C THR A 63 -18.68 16.99 -17.46
N GLU A 64 -19.28 16.02 -18.17
CA GLU A 64 -18.66 14.71 -18.42
C GLU A 64 -17.27 14.84 -19.05
N ARG A 65 -17.11 15.78 -19.98
CA ARG A 65 -15.83 16.05 -20.64
C ARG A 65 -14.75 16.49 -19.65
N GLU A 66 -15.09 17.39 -18.73
CA GLU A 66 -14.16 17.86 -17.69
C GLU A 66 -13.78 16.72 -16.74
N VAL A 67 -14.76 15.94 -16.26
CA VAL A 67 -14.51 14.85 -15.32
C VAL A 67 -13.61 13.77 -15.95
N PHE A 68 -13.95 13.30 -17.14
CA PHE A 68 -13.27 12.13 -17.74
C PHE A 68 -11.95 12.47 -18.44
N ASN A 69 -11.83 13.66 -19.05
CA ASN A 69 -10.64 14.02 -19.84
C ASN A 69 -9.69 14.96 -19.12
N GLU A 70 -10.16 15.70 -18.11
CA GLU A 70 -9.34 16.71 -17.44
C GLU A 70 -9.09 16.43 -15.96
N ILE A 71 -10.00 15.73 -15.27
CA ILE A 71 -9.87 15.43 -13.83
C ILE A 71 -9.25 14.06 -13.60
N TYR A 72 -9.88 12.97 -14.03
CA TYR A 72 -9.38 11.60 -13.78
C TYR A 72 -7.95 11.32 -14.28
N PRO A 73 -7.50 11.89 -15.41
CA PRO A 73 -6.10 11.72 -15.83
C PRO A 73 -5.10 12.32 -14.84
N VAL A 74 -5.45 13.38 -14.10
CA VAL A 74 -4.55 14.01 -13.11
C VAL A 74 -4.17 13.02 -12.01
N TRP A 75 -5.13 12.23 -11.50
CA TRP A 75 -4.84 11.15 -10.56
C TRP A 75 -3.86 10.14 -11.14
N THR A 76 -4.10 9.68 -12.37
CA THR A 76 -3.27 8.66 -13.03
C THR A 76 -1.82 9.12 -13.20
N TYR A 77 -1.62 10.32 -13.74
CA TYR A 77 -0.28 10.86 -14.00
C TYR A 77 0.45 11.27 -12.72
N SER A 78 -0.27 11.87 -11.76
CA SER A 78 0.32 12.20 -10.46
C SER A 78 0.74 10.94 -9.71
N TYR A 79 -0.11 9.91 -9.67
CA TYR A 79 0.21 8.61 -9.09
C TYR A 79 1.47 8.01 -9.71
N LEU A 80 1.57 7.96 -11.05
CA LEU A 80 2.74 7.46 -11.76
C LEU A 80 4.03 8.18 -11.36
N VAL A 81 4.01 9.52 -11.35
CA VAL A 81 5.20 10.32 -11.00
C VAL A 81 5.56 10.16 -9.53
N LEU A 82 4.57 10.07 -8.65
CA LEU A 82 4.75 9.97 -7.20
C LEU A 82 5.20 8.58 -6.73
N LEU A 83 4.96 7.51 -7.51
CA LEU A 83 5.43 6.16 -7.18
C LEU A 83 6.94 6.11 -6.92
N PHE A 84 7.76 6.76 -7.75
CA PHE A 84 9.22 6.79 -7.61
C PHE A 84 9.70 7.44 -6.30
N PRO A 85 9.35 8.71 -5.99
CA PRO A 85 9.79 9.35 -4.75
C PRO A 85 9.16 8.69 -3.53
N VAL A 86 7.91 8.22 -3.59
CA VAL A 86 7.26 7.54 -2.46
C VAL A 86 7.92 6.20 -2.18
N PHE A 87 8.29 5.43 -3.20
CA PHE A 87 9.04 4.17 -3.02
C PHE A 87 10.35 4.41 -2.25
N LEU A 88 11.16 5.38 -2.68
CA LEU A 88 12.41 5.74 -2.00
C LEU A 88 12.16 6.29 -0.58
N ALA A 89 11.14 7.15 -0.42
CA ALA A 89 10.80 7.76 0.86
C ALA A 89 10.25 6.74 1.86
N THR A 90 9.56 5.70 1.41
CA THR A 90 8.95 4.67 2.26
C THR A 90 10.00 3.93 3.08
N ASP A 91 11.10 3.54 2.43
CA ASP A 91 12.20 2.84 3.10
C ASP A 91 13.10 3.79 3.91
N TYR A 92 13.27 5.03 3.46
CA TYR A 92 14.05 6.05 4.17
C TYR A 92 13.36 6.52 5.45
N LEU A 93 12.06 6.83 5.39
CA LEU A 93 11.27 7.37 6.50
C LEU A 93 10.72 6.29 7.44
N ARG A 94 11.00 5.00 7.17
CA ARG A 94 10.54 3.86 7.98
C ARG A 94 9.02 3.78 8.06
N TYR A 95 8.34 3.79 6.91
CA TYR A 95 6.91 3.51 6.70
C TYR A 95 5.89 4.40 7.45
N LYS A 96 5.97 4.58 8.77
CA LYS A 96 4.98 5.33 9.58
C LYS A 96 4.73 6.76 9.08
N PRO A 97 5.75 7.60 8.80
CA PRO A 97 5.51 8.94 8.25
C PRO A 97 4.80 8.92 6.89
N VAL A 98 5.04 7.88 6.09
CA VAL A 98 4.38 7.71 4.79
C VAL A 98 2.91 7.29 4.94
N ILE A 99 2.59 6.46 5.94
CA ILE A 99 1.18 6.14 6.30
C ILE A 99 0.45 7.38 6.85
N LEU A 100 1.14 8.21 7.64
CA LEU A 100 0.57 9.48 8.10
C LEU A 100 0.33 10.44 6.93
N LEU A 101 1.28 10.53 5.99
CA LEU A 101 1.09 11.28 4.75
C LEU A 101 -0.12 10.77 3.97
N GLN A 102 -0.27 9.45 3.82
CA GLN A 102 -1.45 8.83 3.19
C GLN A 102 -2.75 9.31 3.83
N GLY A 103 -2.88 9.18 5.15
CA GLY A 103 -4.11 9.56 5.86
C GLY A 103 -4.40 11.07 5.77
N LEU A 104 -3.37 11.92 5.82
CA LEU A 104 -3.52 13.36 5.63
C LEU A 104 -3.97 13.71 4.21
N SER A 105 -3.37 13.08 3.21
CA SER A 105 -3.75 13.26 1.80
C SER A 105 -5.21 12.85 1.57
N LEU A 106 -5.68 11.74 2.15
CA LEU A 106 -7.10 11.36 2.13
C LEU A 106 -7.98 12.43 2.80
N ILE A 107 -7.62 12.96 3.98
CA ILE A 107 -8.40 14.03 4.61
C ILE A 107 -8.51 15.25 3.68
N VAL A 108 -7.40 15.67 3.07
CA VAL A 108 -7.38 16.80 2.14
C VAL A 108 -8.28 16.54 0.94
N THR A 109 -8.20 15.35 0.34
CA THR A 109 -9.04 14.95 -0.80
C THR A 109 -10.53 15.06 -0.47
N TRP A 110 -11.01 14.44 0.62
CA TRP A 110 -12.45 14.47 0.95
C TRP A 110 -12.90 15.84 1.48
N PHE A 111 -12.03 16.58 2.17
CA PHE A 111 -12.32 17.95 2.58
C PHE A 111 -12.50 18.87 1.36
N MET A 112 -11.60 18.80 0.39
CA MET A 112 -11.75 19.51 -0.88
C MET A 112 -12.97 19.03 -1.65
N LEU A 113 -13.27 17.73 -1.63
CA LEU A 113 -14.44 17.17 -2.31
C LEU A 113 -15.73 17.78 -1.76
N LEU A 114 -15.81 18.11 -0.47
CA LEU A 114 -16.99 18.77 0.12
C LEU A 114 -17.05 20.26 -0.21
N TYR A 115 -15.95 20.99 -0.05
CA TYR A 115 -15.99 22.47 0.00
C TYR A 115 -15.43 23.17 -1.23
N ALA A 116 -14.53 22.54 -1.98
CA ALA A 116 -13.88 23.17 -3.12
C ALA A 116 -14.77 23.11 -4.36
N GLN A 117 -14.75 24.16 -5.18
CA GLN A 117 -15.57 24.28 -6.39
C GLN A 117 -14.71 24.62 -7.59
N GLY A 118 -15.16 24.19 -8.76
CA GLY A 118 -14.50 24.43 -10.04
C GLY A 118 -13.43 23.40 -10.41
N LEU A 119 -13.11 23.36 -11.70
CA LEU A 119 -12.24 22.37 -12.34
C LEU A 119 -10.85 22.28 -11.71
N LEU A 120 -10.14 23.41 -11.60
CA LEU A 120 -8.76 23.44 -11.07
C LEU A 120 -8.67 22.91 -9.63
N ALA A 121 -9.69 23.19 -8.82
CA ALA A 121 -9.72 22.72 -7.44
C ALA A 121 -9.90 21.21 -7.36
N ILE A 122 -10.75 20.64 -8.22
CA ILE A 122 -10.94 19.18 -8.30
C ILE A 122 -9.71 18.50 -8.91
N GLN A 123 -9.03 19.10 -9.89
CA GLN A 123 -7.73 18.60 -10.37
C GLN A 123 -6.67 18.57 -9.27
N PHE A 124 -6.59 19.61 -8.44
CA PHE A 124 -5.67 19.64 -7.31
C PHE A 124 -6.02 18.61 -6.24
N LEU A 125 -7.31 18.34 -6.03
CA LEU A 125 -7.79 17.23 -5.20
C LEU A 125 -7.31 15.87 -5.72
N GLU A 126 -7.39 15.63 -7.03
CA GLU A 126 -6.93 14.37 -7.64
C GLU A 126 -5.42 14.17 -7.48
N PHE A 127 -4.63 15.25 -7.47
CA PHE A 127 -3.22 15.18 -7.14
C PHE A 127 -2.98 14.66 -5.71
N PHE A 128 -3.73 15.15 -4.71
CA PHE A 128 -3.66 14.61 -3.35
C PHE A 128 -4.14 13.17 -3.26
N TYR A 129 -5.16 12.81 -4.04
CA TYR A 129 -5.62 11.43 -4.10
C TYR A 129 -4.55 10.51 -4.73
N GLY A 130 -3.79 11.02 -5.72
CA GLY A 130 -2.61 10.38 -6.27
C GLY A 130 -1.51 10.15 -5.22
N ILE A 131 -1.25 11.12 -4.33
CA ILE A 131 -0.35 10.94 -3.18
C ILE A 131 -0.85 9.83 -2.25
N ALA A 132 -2.14 9.84 -1.90
CA ALA A 132 -2.72 8.81 -1.05
C ALA A 132 -2.62 7.40 -1.66
N THR A 133 -2.80 7.29 -2.98
CA THR A 133 -2.68 6.02 -3.71
C THR A 133 -1.22 5.55 -3.79
N ALA A 134 -0.28 6.46 -4.08
CA ALA A 134 1.16 6.15 -4.09
C ALA A 134 1.67 5.64 -2.75
N THR A 135 1.19 6.23 -1.66
CA THR A 135 1.60 5.93 -0.29
C THR A 135 0.95 4.67 0.28
N GLU A 136 -0.09 4.11 -0.35
CA GLU A 136 -0.72 2.84 0.06
C GLU A 136 0.25 1.65 0.03
N ILE A 137 1.27 1.69 -0.82
CA ILE A 137 2.32 0.65 -0.85
C ILE A 137 3.04 0.56 0.50
N ALA A 138 3.21 1.69 1.18
CA ALA A 138 3.82 1.73 2.51
C ALA A 138 2.94 1.05 3.56
N TYR A 139 1.61 1.15 3.45
CA TYR A 139 0.67 0.46 4.34
C TYR A 139 0.84 -1.07 4.28
N TYR A 140 0.83 -1.65 3.07
CA TYR A 140 1.01 -3.10 2.92
C TYR A 140 2.42 -3.56 3.27
N SER A 141 3.43 -2.71 3.05
CA SER A 141 4.83 -3.04 3.36
C SER A 141 5.17 -2.93 4.85
N TYR A 142 4.44 -2.10 5.59
CA TYR A 142 4.63 -1.87 7.03
C TYR A 142 4.55 -3.17 7.84
N ILE A 143 3.68 -4.10 7.44
CA ILE A 143 3.52 -5.42 8.08
C ILE A 143 4.86 -6.14 8.22
N TYR A 144 5.65 -6.13 7.15
CA TYR A 144 6.93 -6.85 7.08
C TYR A 144 8.06 -6.19 7.90
N SER A 145 7.83 -4.97 8.40
CA SER A 145 8.80 -4.24 9.22
C SER A 145 8.58 -4.38 10.73
N VAL A 146 7.38 -4.82 11.14
CA VAL A 146 6.96 -4.88 12.56
C VAL A 146 6.71 -6.30 13.06
N VAL A 147 6.34 -7.21 12.16
CA VAL A 147 5.94 -8.58 12.51
C VAL A 147 7.10 -9.55 12.26
N ASP A 148 7.09 -10.73 12.89
CA ASP A 148 8.05 -11.80 12.59
C ASP A 148 7.64 -12.60 11.34
N LEU A 149 8.63 -13.17 10.64
CA LEU A 149 8.46 -13.97 9.41
C LEU A 149 7.40 -15.07 9.52
N THR A 150 7.28 -15.70 10.68
CA THR A 150 6.32 -16.79 10.92
C THR A 150 4.86 -16.34 10.81
N MET A 151 4.58 -15.05 11.03
CA MET A 151 3.24 -14.49 11.08
C MET A 151 2.88 -13.65 9.83
N TYR A 152 3.79 -13.50 8.85
CA TYR A 152 3.59 -12.67 7.65
C TYR A 152 2.31 -13.03 6.90
N GLN A 153 2.12 -14.31 6.57
CA GLN A 153 0.94 -14.74 5.83
C GLN A 153 -0.37 -14.42 6.59
N LYS A 154 -0.38 -14.66 7.90
CA LYS A 154 -1.55 -14.46 8.75
C LYS A 154 -1.90 -12.97 8.89
N VAL A 155 -0.91 -12.12 9.19
CA VAL A 155 -1.12 -10.67 9.34
C VAL A 155 -1.46 -10.01 8.01
N THR A 156 -0.77 -10.36 6.92
CA THR A 156 -1.13 -9.88 5.58
C THR A 156 -2.57 -10.25 5.21
N SER A 157 -3.00 -11.47 5.52
CA SER A 157 -4.39 -11.88 5.32
C SER A 157 -5.37 -11.05 6.15
N TYR A 158 -5.07 -10.77 7.42
CA TYR A 158 -5.92 -9.93 8.27
C TYR A 158 -6.04 -8.50 7.76
N CYS A 159 -4.93 -7.86 7.40
CA CYS A 159 -4.94 -6.49 6.88
C CYS A 159 -5.69 -6.39 5.54
N ARG A 160 -5.44 -7.33 4.62
CA ARG A 160 -6.19 -7.40 3.34
C ARG A 160 -7.68 -7.67 3.54
N SER A 161 -8.03 -8.51 4.51
CA SER A 161 -9.43 -8.76 4.84
C SER A 161 -10.09 -7.52 5.44
N ALA A 162 -9.38 -6.80 6.32
CA ALA A 162 -9.89 -5.58 6.94
C ALA A 162 -10.18 -4.47 5.90
N THR A 163 -9.30 -4.26 4.92
CA THR A 163 -9.53 -3.29 3.83
C THR A 163 -10.72 -3.71 2.96
N LEU A 164 -10.80 -4.99 2.58
CA LEU A 164 -11.90 -5.53 1.77
C LEU A 164 -13.27 -5.42 2.47
N VAL A 165 -13.30 -5.73 3.78
CA VAL A 165 -14.50 -5.55 4.60
C VAL A 165 -14.84 -4.06 4.72
N GLY A 166 -13.84 -3.17 4.86
CA GLY A 166 -14.04 -1.72 4.82
C GLY A 166 -14.71 -1.25 3.53
N PHE A 167 -14.21 -1.68 2.37
CA PHE A 167 -14.80 -1.37 1.06
C PHE A 167 -16.23 -1.89 0.93
N THR A 168 -16.47 -3.13 1.36
CA THR A 168 -17.80 -3.75 1.27
C THR A 168 -18.79 -3.04 2.19
N VAL A 169 -18.42 -2.80 3.44
CA VAL A 169 -19.24 -2.08 4.42
C VAL A 169 -19.50 -0.65 3.92
N GLY A 170 -18.49 0.04 3.40
CA GLY A 170 -18.63 1.36 2.82
C GLY A 170 -19.64 1.37 1.67
N SER A 171 -19.51 0.44 0.72
CA SER A 171 -20.38 0.36 -0.46
C SER A 171 -21.83 0.01 -0.10
N VAL A 172 -22.03 -0.95 0.80
CA VAL A 172 -23.37 -1.31 1.33
C VAL A 172 -23.97 -0.15 2.11
N LEU A 173 -23.20 0.48 3.00
CA LEU A 173 -23.66 1.63 3.78
C LEU A 173 -24.07 2.79 2.87
N GLY A 174 -23.26 3.11 1.87
CA GLY A 174 -23.58 4.13 0.88
C GLY A 174 -24.87 3.82 0.13
N GLN A 175 -25.03 2.57 -0.31
CA GLN A 175 -26.25 2.14 -1.01
C GLN A 175 -27.51 2.23 -0.12
N ILE A 176 -27.42 1.80 1.14
CA ILE A 176 -28.54 1.88 2.09
C ILE A 176 -28.91 3.34 2.36
N LEU A 177 -27.91 4.20 2.59
CA LEU A 177 -28.15 5.63 2.88
C LEU A 177 -28.81 6.36 1.71
N VAL A 178 -28.40 6.07 0.47
CA VAL A 178 -28.99 6.68 -0.72
C VAL A 178 -30.38 6.11 -1.01
N SER A 179 -30.54 4.78 -1.05
CA SER A 179 -31.80 4.16 -1.49
C SER A 179 -32.90 4.11 -0.43
N VAL A 180 -32.55 3.89 0.85
CA VAL A 180 -33.53 3.70 1.92
C VAL A 180 -33.73 4.97 2.72
N ALA A 181 -32.63 5.64 3.11
CA ALA A 181 -32.71 6.84 3.94
C ALA A 181 -32.89 8.12 3.11
N GLY A 182 -32.70 8.08 1.79
CA GLY A 182 -32.82 9.25 0.91
C GLY A 182 -31.79 10.35 1.20
N TRP A 183 -30.61 9.98 1.72
CA TRP A 183 -29.57 10.95 2.07
C TRP A 183 -28.89 11.52 0.82
N SER A 184 -28.49 12.79 0.90
CA SER A 184 -27.75 13.47 -0.16
C SER A 184 -26.33 12.90 -0.33
N LEU A 185 -25.80 12.96 -1.56
CA LEU A 185 -24.42 12.56 -1.85
C LEU A 185 -23.38 13.39 -1.08
N PHE A 186 -23.70 14.65 -0.74
CA PHE A 186 -22.91 15.46 0.18
C PHE A 186 -22.75 14.77 1.56
N SER A 187 -23.83 14.21 2.11
CA SER A 187 -23.81 13.54 3.42
C SER A 187 -22.93 12.29 3.41
N LEU A 188 -22.91 11.54 2.30
CA LEU A 188 -22.01 10.38 2.13
C LEU A 188 -20.53 10.80 2.14
N ASN A 189 -20.21 11.96 1.55
CA ASN A 189 -18.86 12.50 1.56
C ASN A 189 -18.44 12.96 2.97
N VAL A 190 -19.37 13.50 3.78
CA VAL A 190 -19.13 13.82 5.20
C VAL A 190 -18.82 12.57 6.02
N ILE A 191 -19.56 11.48 5.81
CA ILE A 191 -19.30 10.20 6.48
C ILE A 191 -17.91 9.68 6.07
N SER A 192 -17.60 9.69 4.77
CA SER A 192 -16.30 9.24 4.27
C SER A 192 -15.14 10.08 4.83
N LEU A 193 -15.29 11.41 4.91
CA LEU A 193 -14.33 12.29 5.57
C LEU A 193 -14.12 11.92 7.05
N THR A 194 -15.22 11.60 7.74
CA THR A 194 -15.17 11.18 9.15
C THR A 194 -14.38 9.86 9.30
N CYS A 195 -14.63 8.90 8.42
CA CYS A 195 -13.93 7.61 8.43
C CYS A 195 -12.42 7.75 8.16
N VAL A 196 -12.02 8.54 7.14
CA VAL A 196 -10.58 8.78 6.89
C VAL A 196 -9.92 9.59 8.00
N SER A 197 -10.67 10.47 8.68
CA SER A 197 -10.18 11.21 9.86
C SER A 197 -9.92 10.28 11.05
N VAL A 198 -10.84 9.33 11.28
CA VAL A 198 -10.65 8.26 12.29
C VAL A 198 -9.44 7.40 11.93
N ALA A 199 -9.28 7.02 10.66
CA ALA A 199 -8.11 6.27 10.20
C ALA A 199 -6.81 7.03 10.48
N PHE A 200 -6.74 8.32 10.14
CA PHE A 200 -5.56 9.16 10.42
C PHE A 200 -5.24 9.23 11.92
N ALA A 201 -6.26 9.35 12.78
CA ALA A 201 -6.07 9.32 14.23
C ALA A 201 -5.50 7.97 14.70
N VAL A 202 -5.98 6.85 14.16
CA VAL A 202 -5.46 5.50 14.45
C VAL A 202 -4.00 5.36 14.01
N ALA A 203 -3.63 5.91 12.85
CA ALA A 203 -2.26 5.85 12.34
C ALA A 203 -1.22 6.49 13.28
N TRP A 204 -1.63 7.47 14.09
CA TRP A 204 -0.74 8.10 15.08
C TRP A 204 -0.24 7.12 16.15
N PHE A 205 -1.09 6.16 16.50
CA PHE A 205 -0.80 5.13 17.51
C PHE A 205 0.02 3.95 16.97
N LEU A 206 0.28 3.88 15.66
CA LEU A 206 1.15 2.85 15.09
C LEU A 206 2.57 2.96 15.65
N PRO A 207 3.24 1.85 16.00
CA PRO A 207 4.63 1.90 16.46
C PRO A 207 5.58 2.35 15.34
N MET A 208 6.71 2.96 15.70
CA MET A 208 7.77 3.23 14.73
C MET A 208 8.53 1.93 14.43
N PRO A 209 8.58 1.46 13.17
CA PRO A 209 9.32 0.26 12.83
C PRO A 209 10.82 0.50 12.98
N GLN A 210 11.53 -0.51 13.50
CA GLN A 210 12.92 -0.40 13.92
C GLN A 210 13.93 -0.74 12.82
N LYS A 211 13.51 -1.43 11.76
CA LYS A 211 14.35 -1.88 10.64
C LYS A 211 13.86 -1.27 9.33
N SER A 212 14.79 -0.76 8.53
CA SER A 212 14.57 -0.45 7.11
C SER A 212 14.98 -1.68 6.29
N LEU A 213 14.18 -2.08 5.30
CA LEU A 213 14.43 -3.29 4.49
C LEU A 213 15.72 -3.17 3.65
N PHE A 214 16.02 -1.98 3.11
CA PHE A 214 17.13 -1.78 2.18
C PHE A 214 18.31 -0.98 2.77
N PHE A 215 18.05 0.07 3.56
CA PHE A 215 19.10 1.02 3.95
C PHE A 215 20.01 0.56 5.10
N HIS A 216 19.66 -0.51 5.82
CA HIS A 216 20.45 -0.99 6.98
C HIS A 216 21.05 -2.39 6.79
N HIS A 217 20.98 -2.96 5.58
CA HIS A 217 21.55 -4.27 5.24
C HIS A 217 22.79 -4.17 4.34
N VAL A 218 23.60 -3.11 4.48
CA VAL A 218 24.98 -3.18 3.99
C VAL A 218 25.75 -4.04 4.99
N PRO A 219 26.16 -5.28 4.66
CA PRO A 219 26.98 -6.05 5.57
C PRO A 219 28.30 -5.28 5.76
N SER A 220 28.69 -5.08 7.01
CA SER A 220 30.03 -4.69 7.41
C SER A 220 31.03 -5.78 7.00
N THR A 221 31.26 -5.88 5.69
CA THR A 221 32.30 -6.72 5.10
C THR A 221 33.60 -5.93 5.13
N CYS A 222 34.11 -5.69 6.33
CA CYS A 222 35.48 -5.26 6.55
C CYS A 222 35.94 -5.61 7.98
N GLN A 223 35.90 -6.90 8.31
CA GLN A 223 36.80 -7.47 9.32
C GLN A 223 37.00 -8.97 9.04
N ARG A 224 37.50 -9.29 7.84
CA ARG A 224 38.08 -10.61 7.56
C ARG A 224 39.27 -10.49 6.62
N THR A 225 40.35 -9.96 7.18
CA THR A 225 41.72 -10.30 6.78
C THR A 225 42.49 -10.28 8.09
N ASN A 226 42.64 -11.42 8.76
CA ASN A 226 43.90 -12.14 8.76
C ASN A 226 43.66 -13.65 8.95
N GLY A 227 43.49 -14.38 7.84
CA GLY A 227 44.16 -15.67 7.69
C GLY A 227 45.38 -15.40 6.79
N ILE A 228 46.53 -16.03 6.94
CA ILE A 228 46.77 -17.47 7.09
C ILE A 228 48.22 -17.63 7.58
N LYS A 229 48.47 -18.54 8.53
CA LYS A 229 49.51 -19.57 8.39
C LYS A 229 49.25 -20.73 9.34
N ALA A 230 49.11 -21.90 8.74
CA ALA A 230 48.91 -23.21 9.34
C ALA A 230 50.19 -23.73 9.99
N GLN A 231 50.08 -24.49 11.08
CA GLN A 231 50.55 -25.88 11.15
C GLN A 231 50.20 -26.56 12.48
N ASN A 232 49.99 -27.88 12.37
CA ASN A 232 49.71 -28.86 13.41
C ASN A 232 50.83 -28.99 14.46
N GLY A 233 50.43 -29.46 15.65
CA GLY A 233 51.18 -30.49 16.40
C GLY A 233 51.79 -30.08 17.74
N GLY A 234 51.33 -30.73 18.82
CA GLY A 234 52.21 -31.27 19.86
C GLY A 234 52.63 -30.39 21.05
N PHE A 235 52.10 -30.77 22.22
CA PHE A 235 52.80 -30.99 23.50
C PHE A 235 53.59 -29.84 24.20
N VAL A 236 53.12 -29.55 25.44
CA VAL A 236 53.89 -29.45 26.71
C VAL A 236 54.39 -28.10 27.26
N THR A 237 53.83 -27.82 28.46
CA THR A 237 54.37 -27.20 29.70
C THR A 237 54.67 -25.70 29.85
N ASN A 238 54.06 -25.17 30.93
CA ASN A 238 54.69 -24.52 32.09
C ASN A 238 54.81 -22.97 32.20
N THR A 239 54.01 -22.46 33.16
CA THR A 239 54.42 -21.68 34.37
C THR A 239 54.37 -20.14 34.34
N THR A 240 53.65 -19.61 35.36
CA THR A 240 53.87 -18.37 36.16
C THR A 240 53.75 -17.01 35.46
N ALA A 241 53.35 -15.89 36.10
CA ALA A 241 52.70 -15.50 37.35
C ALA A 241 52.72 -13.95 37.37
N ALA A 242 51.93 -13.34 38.26
CA ALA A 242 52.04 -11.97 38.78
C ALA A 242 51.62 -10.82 37.83
N ASN A 243 50.48 -10.18 38.10
CA ASN A 243 50.30 -9.02 39.00
C ASN A 243 50.96 -7.74 38.46
N HIS A 244 50.16 -6.71 38.15
CA HIS A 244 50.35 -5.33 38.63
C HIS A 244 49.31 -4.38 38.00
N LEU A 245 48.38 -3.89 38.83
CA LEU A 245 47.89 -2.51 38.84
C LEU A 245 48.75 -1.77 39.89
N PRO A 246 49.03 -0.45 39.79
CA PRO A 246 48.00 0.59 39.99
C PRO A 246 48.26 1.93 39.24
N GLY A 247 47.37 2.91 39.43
CA GLY A 247 47.76 4.33 39.51
C GLY A 247 47.22 5.25 38.41
N TRP A 248 46.44 6.25 38.83
CA TRP A 248 45.85 7.33 38.04
C TRP A 248 46.89 8.40 37.69
N GLU A 249 46.67 9.15 36.58
CA GLU A 249 46.97 10.60 36.45
C GLU A 249 46.56 11.12 35.05
N ASP A 250 45.54 11.97 35.01
CA ASP A 250 45.39 13.05 34.01
C ASP A 250 46.06 14.31 34.62
N PRO A 251 46.77 15.15 33.84
CA PRO A 251 46.12 16.36 33.35
C PRO A 251 46.61 16.95 32.00
N GLU A 252 45.66 17.63 31.36
CA GLU A 252 45.78 18.87 30.56
C GLU A 252 46.39 18.87 29.14
N SER A 253 45.45 19.00 28.20
CA SER A 253 45.45 19.99 27.11
C SER A 253 46.36 19.73 25.92
N LYS A 254 45.72 19.31 24.82
CA LYS A 254 45.86 19.94 23.51
C LYS A 254 44.69 19.50 22.64
N MET A 255 43.75 20.42 22.48
CA MET A 255 42.83 20.41 21.35
C MET A 255 43.61 20.95 20.14
N PRO A 256 43.70 20.18 19.05
CA PRO A 256 43.49 20.73 17.73
C PRO A 256 42.13 20.25 17.24
N LEU A 257 41.28 21.24 17.00
CA LEU A 257 40.19 21.22 16.04
C LEU A 257 40.64 20.57 14.71
N ASN A 258 39.69 19.98 14.00
CA ASN A 258 39.79 19.24 12.73
C ASN A 258 40.11 17.75 12.85
N THR A 259 39.11 17.00 13.32
CA THR A 259 38.75 15.77 12.60
C THR A 259 37.64 16.18 11.64
N GLU A 260 37.96 16.34 10.36
CA GLU A 260 36.94 16.25 9.33
C GLU A 260 36.36 14.83 9.43
N GLU A 261 35.18 14.73 10.03
CA GLU A 261 34.33 13.57 9.84
C GLU A 261 34.11 13.41 8.33
N PRO A 262 34.30 12.21 7.75
CA PRO A 262 33.92 12.02 6.36
C PRO A 262 32.41 12.26 6.24
N GLU A 263 32.03 13.16 5.34
CA GLU A 263 30.63 13.50 5.06
C GLU A 263 29.75 12.24 4.86
N PRO A 264 28.48 12.25 5.30
CA PRO A 264 27.58 11.10 5.22
C PRO A 264 26.92 11.03 3.84
N THR A 265 27.71 10.91 2.78
CA THR A 265 27.23 10.96 1.37
C THR A 265 27.49 9.74 0.46
N PRO A 266 28.26 8.67 0.83
CA PRO A 266 28.39 7.50 -0.06
C PRO A 266 27.28 6.44 0.07
N GLU A 267 26.44 6.46 1.12
CA GLU A 267 25.43 5.39 1.34
C GLU A 267 24.23 5.45 0.38
N ARG A 268 23.73 6.64 0.02
CA ARG A 268 22.54 6.78 -0.85
C ARG A 268 22.82 6.41 -2.31
N LEU A 269 23.98 6.83 -2.83
CA LEU A 269 24.42 6.50 -4.19
C LEU A 269 24.68 4.99 -4.33
N LEU A 270 25.19 4.35 -3.27
CA LEU A 270 25.39 2.92 -3.22
C LEU A 270 24.06 2.16 -3.25
N VAL A 271 23.04 2.59 -2.48
CA VAL A 271 21.71 1.97 -2.51
C VAL A 271 21.03 2.15 -3.87
N LEU A 272 21.09 3.35 -4.47
CA LEU A 272 20.56 3.57 -5.82
C LEU A 272 21.27 2.70 -6.86
N LYS A 273 22.59 2.50 -6.72
CA LYS A 273 23.36 1.61 -7.59
C LYS A 273 22.94 0.15 -7.42
N VAL A 274 22.78 -0.34 -6.18
CA VAL A 274 22.29 -1.70 -5.91
C VAL A 274 20.89 -1.92 -6.47
N LEU A 275 19.97 -0.97 -6.26
CA LEU A 275 18.62 -1.03 -6.84
C LEU A 275 18.65 -1.04 -8.37
N TRP A 276 19.58 -0.30 -8.98
CA TRP A 276 19.76 -0.27 -10.42
C TRP A 276 20.33 -1.59 -10.97
N ASP A 277 21.32 -2.16 -10.28
CA ASP A 277 21.91 -3.45 -10.62
C ASP A 277 20.86 -4.58 -10.50
N ASP A 278 20.06 -4.59 -9.42
CA ASP A 278 18.93 -5.51 -9.23
C ASP A 278 17.86 -5.33 -10.31
N PHE A 279 17.54 -4.08 -10.67
CA PHE A 279 16.60 -3.77 -11.74
C PHE A 279 17.08 -4.34 -13.08
N LEU A 280 18.33 -4.07 -13.45
CA LEU A 280 18.92 -4.61 -14.68
C LEU A 280 18.93 -6.13 -14.67
N MET A 281 19.27 -6.76 -13.54
CA MET A 281 19.28 -8.22 -13.42
C MET A 281 17.87 -8.82 -13.60
N CYS A 282 16.85 -8.23 -12.95
CA CYS A 282 15.46 -8.70 -13.06
C CYS A 282 14.95 -8.61 -14.51
N TYR A 283 15.14 -7.46 -15.15
CA TYR A 283 14.62 -7.20 -16.50
C TYR A 283 15.49 -7.74 -17.63
N SER A 284 16.68 -8.27 -17.34
CA SER A 284 17.48 -9.04 -18.30
C SER A 284 16.89 -10.42 -18.58
N SER A 285 16.08 -10.96 -17.66
CA SER A 285 15.42 -12.25 -17.88
C SER A 285 14.14 -12.09 -18.70
N ARG A 286 14.09 -12.77 -19.86
CA ARG A 286 12.91 -12.73 -20.75
C ARG A 286 11.61 -13.13 -20.06
N PRO A 287 11.56 -14.19 -19.21
CA PRO A 287 10.33 -14.56 -18.54
C PRO A 287 9.82 -13.49 -17.58
N LEU A 288 10.69 -12.87 -16.76
CA LEU A 288 10.27 -11.81 -15.86
C LEU A 288 9.79 -10.58 -16.64
N LEU A 289 10.49 -10.20 -17.71
CA LEU A 289 10.06 -9.08 -18.56
C LEU A 289 8.66 -9.32 -19.16
N CYS A 290 8.39 -10.50 -19.70
CA CYS A 290 7.08 -10.83 -20.26
C CYS A 290 5.97 -10.77 -19.19
N TRP A 291 6.23 -11.33 -18.00
CA TRP A 291 5.26 -11.28 -16.90
C TRP A 291 5.05 -9.86 -16.38
N SER A 292 6.09 -9.04 -16.27
CA SER A 292 5.97 -7.63 -15.86
C SER A 292 5.14 -6.82 -16.86
N VAL A 293 5.37 -6.99 -18.16
CA VAL A 293 4.58 -6.32 -19.21
C VAL A 293 3.12 -6.76 -19.16
N TRP A 294 2.87 -8.07 -19.03
CA TRP A 294 1.51 -8.61 -18.91
C TRP A 294 0.79 -8.05 -17.67
N TRP A 295 1.47 -8.00 -16.53
CA TRP A 295 0.91 -7.48 -15.28
C TRP A 295 0.59 -5.99 -15.39
N ALA A 296 1.49 -5.21 -16.00
CA ALA A 296 1.27 -3.79 -16.25
C ALA A 296 0.04 -3.55 -17.14
N LEU A 297 -0.08 -4.28 -18.25
CA LEU A 297 -1.23 -4.17 -19.17
C LEU A 297 -2.54 -4.63 -18.51
N SER A 298 -2.49 -5.75 -17.77
CA SER A 298 -3.66 -6.32 -17.10
C SER A 298 -4.19 -5.40 -15.99
N THR A 299 -3.30 -4.90 -15.12
CA THR A 299 -3.68 -3.97 -14.04
C THR A 299 -4.14 -2.62 -14.60
N CYS A 300 -3.50 -2.12 -15.65
CA CYS A 300 -3.94 -0.89 -16.33
C CYS A 300 -5.35 -1.05 -16.90
N GLY A 301 -5.62 -2.14 -17.64
CA GLY A 301 -6.95 -2.42 -18.17
C GLY A 301 -8.00 -2.55 -17.07
N TYR A 302 -7.65 -3.17 -15.94
CA TYR A 302 -8.55 -3.24 -14.78
C TYR A 302 -8.90 -1.87 -14.21
N PHE A 303 -7.90 -1.02 -13.94
CA PHE A 303 -8.15 0.33 -13.44
C PHE A 303 -8.93 1.18 -14.43
N GLN A 304 -8.70 1.02 -15.72
CA GLN A 304 -9.47 1.72 -16.74
C GLN A 304 -10.96 1.34 -16.69
N VAL A 305 -11.29 0.05 -16.60
CA VAL A 305 -12.70 -0.37 -16.47
C VAL A 305 -13.30 0.12 -15.15
N VAL A 306 -12.60 -0.04 -14.03
CA VAL A 306 -13.12 0.36 -12.71
C VAL A 306 -13.35 1.87 -12.59
N ASN A 307 -12.43 2.69 -13.05
CA ASN A 307 -12.53 4.15 -12.92
C ASN A 307 -13.60 4.76 -13.83
N TYR A 308 -13.85 4.15 -15.00
CA TYR A 308 -14.80 4.69 -15.98
C TYR A 308 -16.15 3.95 -16.00
N ALA A 309 -16.31 2.84 -15.27
CA ALA A 309 -17.58 2.11 -15.20
C ALA A 309 -18.74 2.98 -14.67
N GLN A 310 -18.50 3.78 -13.62
CA GLN A 310 -19.51 4.69 -13.09
C GLN A 310 -19.92 5.75 -14.13
N GLY A 311 -18.97 6.23 -14.93
CA GLY A 311 -19.25 7.13 -16.04
C GLY A 311 -20.13 6.50 -17.10
N LEU A 312 -19.80 5.27 -17.50
CA LEU A 312 -20.65 4.51 -18.42
C LEU A 312 -22.07 4.32 -17.86
N TRP A 313 -22.19 3.97 -16.57
CA TRP A 313 -23.50 3.82 -15.94
C TRP A 313 -24.31 5.11 -15.94
N GLU A 314 -23.68 6.25 -15.70
CA GLU A 314 -24.33 7.56 -15.76
C GLU A 314 -24.83 7.88 -17.18
N THR A 315 -24.06 7.53 -18.22
CA THR A 315 -24.51 7.72 -19.62
C THR A 315 -25.68 6.82 -20.00
N VAL A 316 -25.74 5.60 -19.45
CA VAL A 316 -26.82 4.63 -19.72
C VAL A 316 -28.08 4.95 -18.91
N MET A 317 -27.92 5.37 -17.66
CA MET A 317 -28.99 5.74 -16.75
C MET A 317 -28.55 6.92 -15.88
N PRO A 318 -28.94 8.15 -16.25
CA PRO A 318 -28.62 9.34 -15.48
C PRO A 318 -29.17 9.26 -14.05
N SER A 319 -28.32 9.52 -13.06
CA SER A 319 -28.65 9.50 -11.63
C SER A 319 -29.70 10.53 -11.23
N ARG A 320 -29.92 11.54 -12.07
CA ARG A 320 -30.95 12.58 -11.86
C ARG A 320 -32.37 12.06 -12.07
N ASP A 321 -32.53 11.05 -12.92
CA ASP A 321 -33.83 10.59 -13.41
C ASP A 321 -34.22 9.21 -12.85
N ALA A 322 -33.29 8.48 -12.25
CA ALA A 322 -33.52 7.12 -11.77
C ALA A 322 -32.70 6.76 -10.52
N ALA A 323 -33.18 5.75 -9.79
CA ALA A 323 -32.48 5.18 -8.65
C ALA A 323 -31.25 4.39 -9.10
N ILE A 324 -30.09 4.73 -8.55
CA ILE A 324 -28.80 4.09 -8.85
C ILE A 324 -28.42 3.04 -7.80
N TYR A 325 -27.78 1.95 -8.26
CA TYR A 325 -27.40 0.81 -7.42
C TYR A 325 -25.88 0.54 -7.38
N ASN A 326 -25.08 1.57 -7.69
CA ASN A 326 -23.63 1.47 -7.82
C ASN A 326 -22.96 0.84 -6.58
N GLY A 327 -23.34 1.25 -5.37
CA GLY A 327 -22.80 0.70 -4.13
C GLY A 327 -23.14 -0.78 -3.92
N GLY A 328 -24.35 -1.19 -4.31
CA GLY A 328 -24.73 -2.61 -4.30
C GLY A 328 -23.89 -3.45 -5.27
N VAL A 329 -23.66 -2.93 -6.48
CA VAL A 329 -22.86 -3.59 -7.52
C VAL A 329 -21.39 -3.73 -7.11
N GLU A 330 -20.80 -2.67 -6.56
CA GLU A 330 -19.43 -2.72 -6.00
C GLU A 330 -19.31 -3.71 -4.83
N ALA A 331 -20.29 -3.73 -3.91
CA ALA A 331 -20.29 -4.67 -2.80
C ALA A 331 -20.40 -6.13 -3.27
N VAL A 332 -21.34 -6.43 -4.16
CA VAL A 332 -21.56 -7.78 -4.70
C VAL A 332 -20.35 -8.26 -5.49
N SER A 333 -19.79 -7.43 -6.36
CA SER A 333 -18.61 -7.78 -7.15
C SER A 333 -17.39 -8.05 -6.26
N THR A 334 -17.20 -7.26 -5.21
CA THR A 334 -16.11 -7.43 -4.23
C THR A 334 -16.26 -8.72 -3.44
N LEU A 335 -17.45 -9.01 -2.90
CA LEU A 335 -17.73 -10.23 -2.14
C LEU A 335 -17.60 -11.48 -3.00
N LEU A 336 -18.23 -11.49 -4.18
CA LEU A 336 -18.17 -12.64 -5.08
C LEU A 336 -16.76 -12.87 -5.63
N GLY A 337 -16.00 -11.80 -5.89
CA GLY A 337 -14.58 -11.90 -6.24
C GLY A 337 -13.76 -12.59 -5.15
N ALA A 338 -13.96 -12.21 -3.89
CA ALA A 338 -13.27 -12.84 -2.76
C ALA A 338 -13.63 -14.32 -2.58
N VAL A 339 -14.92 -14.65 -2.70
CA VAL A 339 -15.40 -16.04 -2.67
C VAL A 339 -14.78 -16.85 -3.82
N ALA A 340 -14.72 -16.28 -5.03
CA ALA A 340 -14.15 -16.95 -6.19
C ALA A 340 -12.66 -17.28 -6.00
N VAL A 341 -11.88 -16.32 -5.47
CA VAL A 341 -10.46 -16.52 -5.13
C VAL A 341 -10.29 -17.60 -4.06
N PHE A 342 -11.13 -17.57 -3.02
CA PHE A 342 -11.11 -18.58 -1.97
C PHE A 342 -11.39 -19.98 -2.53
N VAL A 343 -12.41 -20.12 -3.39
CA VAL A 343 -12.76 -21.39 -4.03
C VAL A 343 -11.61 -21.92 -4.90
N VAL A 344 -10.96 -21.07 -5.69
CA VAL A 344 -9.78 -21.45 -6.48
C VAL A 344 -8.66 -22.04 -5.62
N GLY A 345 -8.48 -21.55 -4.39
CA GLY A 345 -7.51 -22.08 -3.45
C GLY A 345 -7.71 -23.56 -3.08
N TYR A 346 -8.92 -24.11 -3.24
CA TYR A 346 -9.22 -25.53 -2.99
C TYR A 346 -9.20 -26.39 -4.25
N ILE A 347 -9.12 -25.78 -5.44
CA ILE A 347 -9.14 -26.49 -6.71
C ILE A 347 -7.75 -27.11 -6.97
N LYS A 348 -7.70 -28.43 -7.02
CA LYS A 348 -6.49 -29.21 -7.33
C LYS A 348 -6.29 -29.34 -8.85
N ILE A 349 -6.01 -28.24 -9.53
CA ILE A 349 -5.64 -28.23 -10.96
C ILE A 349 -4.12 -28.06 -11.09
N SER A 350 -3.51 -28.73 -12.08
CA SER A 350 -2.12 -28.49 -12.46
C SER A 350 -1.99 -27.14 -13.19
N TRP A 351 -1.84 -26.07 -12.41
CA TRP A 351 -1.69 -24.70 -12.92
C TRP A 351 -0.46 -24.54 -13.85
N SER A 352 0.55 -25.40 -13.73
CA SER A 352 1.69 -25.45 -14.66
C SER A 352 1.30 -25.76 -16.10
N THR A 353 0.24 -26.54 -16.31
CA THR A 353 -0.18 -27.04 -17.62
C THR A 353 -1.40 -26.29 -18.15
N TRP A 354 -2.39 -26.07 -17.30
CA TRP A 354 -3.66 -25.45 -17.71
C TRP A 354 -3.70 -23.94 -17.48
N GLY A 355 -2.74 -23.40 -16.72
CA GLY A 355 -2.74 -22.00 -16.30
C GLY A 355 -2.81 -21.01 -17.47
N GLU A 356 -1.94 -21.17 -18.48
CA GLU A 356 -1.93 -20.26 -19.64
C GLU A 356 -3.22 -20.30 -20.46
N MET A 357 -3.79 -21.48 -20.64
CA MET A 357 -5.07 -21.65 -21.33
C MET A 357 -6.21 -20.96 -20.56
N MET A 358 -6.23 -21.11 -19.22
CA MET A 358 -7.22 -20.45 -18.38
C MET A 358 -7.05 -18.92 -18.38
N LEU A 359 -5.82 -18.42 -18.41
CA LEU A 359 -5.54 -16.98 -18.54
C LEU A 359 -6.11 -16.45 -19.86
N SER A 360 -5.85 -17.14 -20.98
CA SER A 360 -6.40 -16.76 -22.29
C SER A 360 -7.93 -16.75 -22.30
N LEU A 361 -8.56 -17.81 -21.76
CA LEU A 361 -10.02 -17.90 -21.66
C LEU A 361 -10.61 -16.76 -20.82
N PHE A 362 -10.04 -16.48 -19.65
CA PHE A 362 -10.50 -15.41 -18.77
C PHE A 362 -10.30 -14.03 -19.39
N SER A 363 -9.20 -13.80 -20.12
CA SER A 363 -9.03 -12.57 -20.90
C SER A 363 -10.10 -12.40 -21.98
N LEU A 364 -10.48 -13.46 -22.70
CA LEU A 364 -11.56 -13.42 -23.70
C LEU A 364 -12.92 -13.14 -23.05
N LEU A 365 -13.21 -13.75 -21.90
CA LEU A 365 -14.45 -13.50 -21.17
C LEU A 365 -14.51 -12.07 -20.61
N ILE A 366 -13.38 -11.53 -20.12
CA ILE A 366 -13.27 -10.12 -19.71
C ILE A 366 -13.57 -9.20 -20.89
N ALA A 367 -12.94 -9.44 -22.04
CA ALA A 367 -13.17 -8.63 -23.24
C ALA A 367 -14.64 -8.67 -23.68
N THR A 368 -15.26 -9.86 -23.63
CA THR A 368 -16.68 -10.04 -23.95
C THR A 368 -17.58 -9.28 -22.97
N ALA A 369 -17.31 -9.38 -21.66
CA ALA A 369 -18.09 -8.67 -20.64
C ALA A 369 -18.02 -7.15 -20.82
N VAL A 370 -16.82 -6.60 -21.08
CA VAL A 370 -16.62 -5.17 -21.33
C VAL A 370 -17.33 -4.73 -22.61
N TYR A 371 -17.28 -5.52 -23.68
CA TYR A 371 -17.99 -5.22 -24.94
C TYR A 371 -19.52 -5.23 -24.76
N ILE A 372 -20.06 -6.16 -23.96
CA ILE A 372 -21.49 -6.21 -23.63
C ILE A 372 -21.90 -4.98 -22.80
N MET A 373 -21.04 -4.51 -21.87
CA MET A 373 -21.33 -3.31 -21.08
C MET A 373 -21.55 -2.06 -21.94
N ASP A 374 -20.80 -1.91 -23.03
CA ASP A 374 -20.89 -0.77 -23.95
C ASP A 374 -22.09 -0.88 -24.90
N THR A 375 -22.36 -2.07 -25.44
CA THR A 375 -23.29 -2.24 -26.56
C THR A 375 -24.77 -2.33 -26.17
N VAL A 376 -25.10 -2.98 -25.05
CA VAL A 376 -26.50 -3.36 -24.74
C VAL A 376 -27.33 -2.18 -24.17
N GLN A 377 -26.67 -1.07 -23.80
CA GLN A 377 -27.30 0.17 -23.30
C GLN A 377 -28.43 -0.07 -22.28
N ASN A 378 -28.25 -1.06 -21.41
CA ASN A 378 -29.19 -1.40 -20.35
C ASN A 378 -28.44 -1.52 -19.03
N ILE A 379 -28.87 -0.74 -18.03
CA ILE A 379 -28.14 -0.63 -16.76
C ILE A 379 -27.97 -1.98 -16.03
N TRP A 380 -28.97 -2.87 -16.07
CA TRP A 380 -28.90 -4.18 -15.42
C TRP A 380 -27.89 -5.09 -16.11
N VAL A 381 -27.79 -4.99 -17.44
CA VAL A 381 -26.78 -5.72 -18.22
C VAL A 381 -25.39 -5.14 -17.95
N CYS A 382 -25.24 -3.81 -17.88
CA CYS A 382 -23.98 -3.17 -17.52
C CYS A 382 -23.51 -3.58 -16.12
N TYR A 383 -24.40 -3.56 -15.13
CA TYR A 383 -24.12 -3.98 -13.76
C TYR A 383 -23.74 -5.46 -13.67
N THR A 384 -24.52 -6.35 -14.29
CA THR A 384 -24.25 -7.79 -14.27
C THR A 384 -22.92 -8.10 -14.96
N SER A 385 -22.67 -7.50 -16.11
CA SER A 385 -21.42 -7.68 -16.86
C SER A 385 -20.21 -7.14 -16.10
N TYR A 386 -20.35 -6.03 -15.38
CA TYR A 386 -19.31 -5.51 -14.50
C TYR A 386 -18.99 -6.44 -13.32
N VAL A 387 -20.03 -7.03 -12.69
CA VAL A 387 -19.84 -8.04 -11.63
C VAL A 387 -19.09 -9.25 -12.18
N VAL A 388 -19.47 -9.75 -13.35
CA VAL A 388 -18.78 -10.86 -14.04
C VAL A 388 -17.33 -10.48 -14.35
N PHE A 389 -17.10 -9.30 -14.92
CA PHE A 389 -15.76 -8.76 -15.19
C PHE A 389 -14.88 -8.79 -13.94
N ARG A 390 -15.37 -8.25 -12.82
CA ARG A 390 -14.63 -8.20 -11.55
C ARG A 390 -14.30 -9.59 -11.01
N ILE A 391 -15.24 -10.52 -11.04
CA ILE A 391 -15.03 -11.90 -10.58
C ILE A 391 -13.95 -12.58 -11.44
N ILE A 392 -14.09 -12.50 -12.77
CA ILE A 392 -13.15 -13.14 -13.70
C ILE A 392 -11.75 -12.52 -13.58
N TYR A 393 -11.65 -11.20 -13.41
CA TYR A 393 -10.37 -10.54 -13.19
C TYR A 393 -9.67 -11.02 -11.91
N MET A 394 -10.41 -11.13 -10.79
CA MET A 394 -9.86 -11.63 -9.53
C MET A 394 -9.39 -13.09 -9.64
N LEU A 395 -10.11 -13.92 -10.40
CA LEU A 395 -9.67 -15.28 -10.72
C LEU A 395 -8.41 -15.29 -11.60
N LEU A 396 -8.38 -14.45 -12.63
CA LEU A 396 -7.26 -14.33 -13.57
C LEU A 396 -5.96 -13.93 -12.85
N ILE A 397 -6.00 -12.92 -11.98
CA ILE A 397 -4.78 -12.47 -11.28
C ILE A 397 -4.29 -13.49 -10.24
N THR A 398 -5.22 -14.20 -9.60
CA THR A 398 -4.91 -15.28 -8.65
C THR A 398 -4.21 -16.44 -9.35
N ILE A 399 -4.75 -16.89 -10.48
CA ILE A 399 -4.15 -17.97 -11.27
C ILE A 399 -2.81 -17.53 -11.85
N ALA A 400 -2.72 -16.31 -12.39
CA ALA A 400 -1.47 -15.75 -12.89
C ALA A 400 -0.35 -15.78 -11.84
N THR A 401 -0.67 -15.42 -10.61
CA THR A 401 0.27 -15.49 -9.48
C THR A 401 0.75 -16.92 -9.23
N TYR A 402 -0.16 -17.91 -9.21
CA TYR A 402 0.23 -19.32 -9.06
C TYR A 402 1.12 -19.81 -10.20
N VAL A 403 0.78 -19.48 -11.44
CA VAL A 403 1.57 -19.88 -12.63
C VAL A 403 2.95 -19.26 -12.59
N PHE A 404 3.05 -17.97 -12.26
CA PHE A 404 4.31 -17.26 -12.13
C PHE A 404 5.21 -17.92 -11.07
N CYS A 405 4.71 -18.11 -9.84
CA CYS A 405 5.47 -18.71 -8.74
C CYS A 405 5.94 -20.13 -9.08
N LEU A 406 5.08 -20.96 -9.71
CA LEU A 406 5.44 -22.31 -10.11
C LEU A 406 6.57 -22.31 -11.15
N LYS A 407 6.49 -21.44 -12.16
CA LYS A 407 7.52 -21.33 -13.20
C LYS A 407 8.85 -20.81 -12.66
N GLU A 408 8.82 -19.85 -11.75
CA GLU A 408 10.04 -19.33 -11.12
C GLU A 408 10.70 -20.40 -10.24
N ALA A 409 9.92 -21.15 -9.46
CA ALA A 409 10.40 -22.24 -8.64
C ALA A 409 11.00 -23.38 -9.48
N LEU A 410 10.34 -23.78 -10.57
CA LEU A 410 10.84 -24.80 -11.49
C LEU A 410 12.10 -24.33 -12.23
N GLY A 411 12.17 -23.07 -12.64
CA GLY A 411 13.35 -22.50 -13.30
C GLY A 411 14.60 -22.53 -12.40
N LYS A 412 14.44 -22.26 -11.10
CA LYS A 412 15.53 -22.39 -10.11
C LYS A 412 15.94 -23.85 -9.86
N ALA A 413 15.01 -24.80 -9.94
CA ALA A 413 15.29 -26.23 -9.72
C ALA A 413 15.98 -26.93 -10.91
N VAL A 414 15.91 -26.38 -12.13
CA VAL A 414 16.57 -26.93 -13.33
C VAL A 414 17.99 -26.36 -13.52
N THR A 415 18.34 -25.29 -12.80
CA THR A 415 19.62 -24.57 -12.92
C THR A 415 20.58 -24.75 -11.74
N GLY A 416 20.17 -25.46 -10.68
CA GLY A 416 21.02 -25.89 -9.57
C GLY A 416 21.12 -27.39 -9.52
#